data_AF-A0A7J8I466-F1
#
_entry.id   AF-A0A7J8I466-F1
#
_cell.length_a   1.000
_cell.length_b   1.000
_cell.length_c   1.000
_cell.angle_alpha   90.00
_cell.angle_beta   90.00
_cell.angle_gamma   90.00
#
_symmetry.space_group_name_H-M   'P 1'
#
loop_
_entity.id
_entity.type
_entity.pdbx_description
1 polymer ?
#
loop_
_entity_poly.entity_id
_entity_poly.type
_entity_poly.pdbx_seq_one_letter_code
_entity_poly.pdbx_strand_id
1 'polypeptide(L)'
;MKHYGSGYTPNELLRMELAILDKLHWDLYIGKPLDFLTIFHALVAVGWPHVVELLPQRNPSLHVASLTKQLQHCMAGHQLLQFKGSTLALVIITLELERLMPDWYAPISDLLKKAQVHINFVPDQALSFVP
;
A
#
# COMPACT_ATOMS: atom_id res chain seq x y z
N MET A 1 -6.26 0.90 -33.56
CA MET A 1 -5.39 1.62 -32.60
C MET A 1 -6.24 2.74 -32.00
N LYS A 2 -6.62 2.63 -30.72
CA LYS A 2 -7.57 3.57 -30.09
C LYS A 2 -6.89 4.93 -29.89
N HIS A 3 -7.47 5.98 -30.45
CA HIS A 3 -7.06 7.36 -30.22
C HIS A 3 -7.20 7.70 -28.73
N TYR A 4 -6.09 7.96 -28.06
CA TYR A 4 -6.12 8.78 -26.85
C TYR A 4 -6.60 10.16 -27.29
N GLY A 5 -7.72 10.62 -26.75
CA GLY A 5 -8.42 11.85 -27.14
C GLY A 5 -7.69 13.15 -26.80
N SER A 6 -6.37 13.20 -26.96
CA SER A 6 -5.55 14.39 -26.72
C SER A 6 -4.90 14.82 -28.02
N GLY A 7 -4.97 16.12 -28.35
CA GLY A 7 -4.39 16.72 -29.55
C GLY A 7 -2.85 16.75 -29.62
N TYR A 8 -2.18 15.75 -29.05
CA TYR A 8 -0.73 15.58 -29.10
C TYR A 8 -0.35 14.52 -30.13
N THR A 9 0.72 14.80 -30.87
CA THR A 9 1.33 13.88 -31.82
C THR A 9 2.13 12.78 -31.09
N PRO A 10 2.31 11.60 -31.71
CA PRO A 10 3.18 10.56 -31.15
C PRO A 10 4.60 11.05 -30.81
N ASN A 11 5.16 11.97 -31.61
CA ASN A 11 6.47 12.56 -31.35
C ASN A 11 6.47 13.48 -30.11
N GLU A 12 5.38 14.18 -29.83
CA GLU A 12 5.25 14.97 -28.59
C GLU A 12 5.20 14.06 -27.37
N LEU A 13 4.42 12.97 -27.44
CA LEU A 13 4.39 11.98 -26.37
C LEU A 13 5.77 11.36 -26.14
N LEU A 14 6.47 10.96 -27.20
CA LEU A 14 7.81 10.38 -27.11
C LEU A 14 8.82 11.34 -26.46
N ARG A 15 8.75 12.63 -26.79
CA ARG A 15 9.60 13.65 -26.13
C ARG A 15 9.32 13.75 -24.64
N MET A 16 8.05 13.65 -24.22
CA MET A 16 7.68 13.67 -22.80
C MET A 16 8.15 12.40 -22.09
N GLU A 17 7.94 11.23 -22.70
CA GLU A 17 8.40 9.94 -22.15
C GLU A 17 9.92 9.94 -21.91
N LEU A 18 10.71 10.34 -22.91
CA LEU A 18 12.16 10.42 -22.79
C LEU A 18 12.60 11.42 -21.72
N ALA A 19 11.96 12.61 -21.65
CA ALA A 19 12.28 13.60 -20.63
C ALA A 19 11.95 13.12 -19.21
N ILE A 20 10.90 12.32 -19.03
CA ILE A 20 10.57 11.69 -17.74
C ILE A 20 11.60 10.62 -17.39
N LEU A 21 11.95 9.74 -18.35
CA LEU A 21 12.94 8.69 -18.14
C LEU A 21 14.31 9.25 -17.75
N ASP A 22 14.76 10.30 -18.45
CA ASP A 22 16.01 10.98 -18.11
C ASP A 22 15.98 11.57 -16.69
N LYS A 23 14.86 12.19 -16.27
CA LYS A 23 14.69 12.71 -14.91
C LYS A 23 14.65 11.62 -13.83
N LEU A 24 14.17 10.43 -14.19
CA LEU A 24 14.19 9.26 -13.33
C LEU A 24 15.54 8.53 -13.39
N HIS A 25 16.54 9.07 -14.11
CA HIS A 25 17.83 8.40 -14.34
C HIS A 25 17.69 7.01 -14.96
N TRP A 26 16.63 6.80 -15.75
CA TRP A 26 16.22 5.51 -16.30
C TRP A 26 15.94 4.43 -15.24
N ASP A 27 15.87 4.81 -13.95
CA ASP A 27 15.49 3.93 -12.86
C ASP A 27 13.97 3.91 -12.70
N LEU A 28 13.36 2.92 -13.34
CA LEU A 28 11.93 2.63 -13.20
C LEU A 28 11.63 1.64 -12.08
N TYR A 29 12.67 1.10 -11.41
CA TYR A 29 12.54 0.12 -10.33
C TYR A 29 12.43 0.83 -8.96
N ILE A 30 11.61 1.87 -8.90
CA ILE A 30 11.25 2.49 -7.63
C ILE A 30 10.25 1.56 -6.95
N GLY A 31 10.60 1.11 -5.73
CA GLY A 31 9.74 0.24 -4.92
C GLY A 31 8.32 0.81 -4.85
N LYS A 32 7.37 0.08 -5.43
CA LYS A 32 6.00 0.58 -5.57
C LYS A 32 5.30 0.45 -4.23
N PRO A 33 4.39 1.37 -3.88
CA PRO A 33 3.56 1.22 -2.68
C PRO A 33 2.83 -0.14 -2.63
N LEU A 34 2.51 -0.69 -3.81
CA LEU A 34 1.92 -2.01 -3.98
C LEU A 34 2.84 -3.17 -3.56
N ASP A 35 4.15 -3.03 -3.72
CA ASP A 35 5.12 -4.07 -3.33
C ASP A 35 5.11 -4.22 -1.80
N PHE A 36 5.10 -3.09 -1.08
CA PHE A 36 4.97 -3.09 0.38
C PHE A 36 3.65 -3.69 0.85
N LEU A 37 2.54 -3.35 0.19
CA LEU A 37 1.22 -3.93 0.51
C LEU A 37 1.23 -5.46 0.39
N THR A 38 1.85 -5.96 -0.69
CA THR A 38 1.98 -7.40 -0.96
C THR A 38 2.86 -8.08 0.09
N ILE A 39 3.99 -7.46 0.43
CA ILE A 39 4.91 -7.96 1.47
C ILE A 39 4.21 -8.02 2.84
N PHE A 40 3.54 -6.95 3.26
CA PHE A 40 2.83 -6.92 4.54
C PHE A 40 1.70 -7.95 4.59
N HIS A 41 0.91 -8.06 3.52
CA HIS A 41 -0.12 -9.09 3.42
C HIS A 41 0.46 -10.50 3.54
N ALA A 42 1.59 -10.78 2.89
CA ALA A 42 2.29 -12.05 3.00
C ALA A 42 2.84 -12.31 4.42
N LEU A 43 3.41 -11.29 5.07
CA LEU A 43 3.91 -11.41 6.45
C LEU A 43 2.79 -11.76 7.44
N VAL A 44 1.62 -11.14 7.27
CA VAL A 44 0.41 -11.47 8.05
C VAL A 44 -0.03 -12.90 7.76
N ALA A 45 -0.13 -13.29 6.49
CA ALA A 45 -0.57 -14.64 6.12
C ALA A 45 0.34 -15.75 6.67
N VAL A 46 1.66 -15.51 6.70
CA VAL A 46 2.64 -16.46 7.23
C VAL A 46 2.64 -16.50 8.76
N GLY A 47 2.53 -15.35 9.42
CA GLY A 47 2.52 -15.29 10.90
C GLY A 47 1.20 -15.72 11.53
N TRP A 48 0.09 -15.44 10.84
CA TRP A 48 -1.26 -15.53 11.36
C TRP A 48 -2.19 -16.18 10.32
N PRO A 49 -1.99 -17.47 9.99
CA PRO A 49 -2.74 -18.14 8.92
C PRO A 49 -4.26 -18.15 9.17
N HIS A 50 -4.70 -18.15 10.43
CA HIS A 50 -6.12 -18.03 10.79
C HIS A 50 -6.74 -16.68 10.41
N VAL A 51 -5.95 -15.59 10.31
CA VAL A 51 -6.43 -14.31 9.76
C VAL A 51 -6.88 -14.48 8.31
N VAL A 52 -6.17 -15.31 7.54
CA VAL A 52 -6.48 -15.58 6.14
C VAL A 52 -7.83 -16.28 6.00
N GLU A 53 -8.19 -17.13 6.96
CA GLU A 53 -9.49 -17.82 7.01
C GLU A 53 -10.66 -16.88 7.32
N LEU A 54 -10.38 -15.78 8.01
CA LEU A 54 -11.33 -14.73 8.38
C LEU A 54 -11.53 -13.69 7.26
N LEU A 55 -10.73 -13.74 6.19
CA LEU A 55 -10.83 -12.79 5.09
C LEU A 55 -12.20 -12.87 4.39
N PRO A 56 -12.77 -11.71 3.99
CA PRO A 56 -13.96 -11.69 3.17
C PRO A 56 -13.69 -12.51 1.91
N GLN A 57 -14.58 -13.46 1.61
CA GLN A 57 -14.51 -14.34 0.44
C GLN A 57 -13.43 -15.46 0.49
N ARG A 58 -12.65 -15.59 1.57
CA ARG A 58 -11.57 -16.60 1.72
C ARG A 58 -10.61 -16.68 0.53
N ASN A 59 -10.50 -15.60 -0.24
CA ASN A 59 -9.69 -15.56 -1.45
C ASN A 59 -8.61 -14.47 -1.28
N PRO A 60 -7.36 -14.87 -0.97
CA PRO A 60 -6.27 -13.93 -0.76
C PRO A 60 -6.04 -12.99 -1.95
N SER A 61 -6.25 -13.43 -3.19
CA SER A 61 -6.02 -12.59 -4.37
C SER A 61 -7.08 -11.49 -4.51
N LEU A 62 -8.35 -11.80 -4.24
CA LEU A 62 -9.43 -10.81 -4.23
C LEU A 62 -9.25 -9.82 -3.07
N HIS A 63 -8.77 -10.30 -1.93
CA HIS A 63 -8.46 -9.45 -0.79
C HIS A 63 -7.33 -8.46 -1.12
N VAL A 64 -6.21 -8.94 -1.66
CA VAL A 64 -5.11 -8.07 -2.12
C VAL A 64 -5.58 -7.09 -3.18
N ALA A 65 -6.45 -7.50 -4.12
CA ALA A 65 -7.01 -6.59 -5.13
C ALA A 65 -7.87 -5.47 -4.51
N SER A 66 -8.66 -5.79 -3.48
CA SER A 66 -9.45 -4.80 -2.72
C SER A 66 -8.53 -3.79 -2.02
N LEU A 67 -7.51 -4.27 -1.29
CA LEU A 67 -6.54 -3.41 -0.62
C LEU A 67 -5.72 -2.58 -1.61
N THR A 68 -5.39 -3.14 -2.78
CA THR A 68 -4.73 -2.42 -3.87
C THR A 68 -5.57 -1.25 -4.34
N LYS A 69 -6.88 -1.45 -4.50
CA LYS A 69 -7.80 -0.38 -4.88
C LYS A 69 -7.86 0.72 -3.81
N GLN A 70 -7.86 0.36 -2.52
CA GLN A 70 -7.80 1.34 -1.43
C GLN A 70 -6.50 2.15 -1.47
N LEU A 71 -5.36 1.48 -1.65
CA LEU A 71 -4.06 2.14 -1.75
C LEU A 71 -4.01 3.12 -2.93
N GLN A 72 -4.49 2.70 -4.10
CA GLN A 72 -4.58 3.58 -5.27
C GLN A 72 -5.49 4.79 -5.02
N HIS A 73 -6.61 4.59 -4.30
CA HIS A 73 -7.49 5.69 -3.91
C HIS A 73 -6.79 6.66 -2.95
N CYS A 74 -6.04 6.16 -1.96
CA CYS A 74 -5.24 7.00 -1.08
C CYS A 74 -4.19 7.80 -1.85
N MET A 75 -3.49 7.17 -2.79
CA MET A 75 -2.48 7.84 -3.62
C MET A 75 -3.06 8.90 -4.57
N ALA A 76 -4.35 8.79 -4.91
CA ALA A 76 -5.04 9.84 -5.66
C ALA A 76 -5.38 11.08 -4.81
N GLY A 77 -5.33 10.96 -3.48
CA GLY A 77 -5.57 12.06 -2.54
C GLY A 77 -4.31 12.86 -2.24
N HIS A 78 -4.31 14.16 -2.55
CA HIS A 78 -3.15 15.04 -2.33
C HIS A 78 -2.65 15.05 -0.87
N GLN A 79 -3.55 15.01 0.11
CA GLN A 79 -3.18 14.99 1.54
C GLN A 79 -2.39 13.72 1.92
N LEU A 80 -2.70 12.60 1.28
CA LEU A 80 -2.08 11.31 1.60
C LEU A 80 -0.81 11.05 0.78
N LEU A 81 -0.66 11.71 -0.37
CA LEU A 81 0.53 11.62 -1.21
C LEU A 81 1.82 12.10 -0.52
N GLN A 82 1.70 12.89 0.55
CA GLN A 82 2.83 13.35 1.35
C GLN A 82 3.48 12.22 2.18
N PHE A 83 2.75 11.15 2.46
CA PHE A 83 3.28 10.00 3.19
C PHE A 83 4.01 9.02 2.26
N LYS A 84 4.99 8.29 2.82
CA LYS A 84 5.64 7.19 2.11
C LYS A 84 4.59 6.13 1.73
N GLY A 85 4.71 5.57 0.53
CA GLY A 85 3.82 4.50 0.08
C GLY A 85 3.81 3.27 0.99
N SER A 86 4.95 2.96 1.61
CA SER A 86 5.06 1.92 2.65
C SER A 86 4.21 2.23 3.88
N THR A 87 4.13 3.50 4.29
CA THR A 87 3.30 3.92 5.42
C THR A 87 1.82 3.76 5.11
N LEU A 88 1.39 4.18 3.92
CA LEU A 88 -0.01 3.99 3.49
C LEU A 88 -0.38 2.51 3.40
N ALA A 89 0.50 1.68 2.80
CA ALA A 89 0.29 0.24 2.73
C ALA A 89 0.20 -0.40 4.12
N LEU A 90 1.04 0.03 5.07
CA LEU A 90 1.00 -0.46 6.45
C LEU A 90 -0.31 -0.07 7.14
N VAL A 91 -0.72 1.19 7.05
CA VAL A 91 -1.97 1.70 7.65
C VAL A 91 -3.17 0.93 7.12
N ILE A 92 -3.24 0.69 5.81
CA ILE A 92 -4.31 -0.09 5.19
C ILE A 92 -4.36 -1.52 5.76
N ILE A 93 -3.22 -2.19 5.89
CA ILE A 93 -3.17 -3.55 6.44
C ILE A 93 -3.55 -3.57 7.92
N THR A 94 -3.08 -2.61 8.72
CA THR A 94 -3.40 -2.55 10.15
C THR A 94 -4.87 -2.25 10.40
N LEU A 95 -5.49 -1.36 9.61
CA LEU A 95 -6.93 -1.09 9.67
C LEU A 95 -7.75 -2.31 9.27
N GLU A 96 -7.29 -3.06 8.27
CA GLU A 96 -7.97 -4.29 7.86
C GLU A 96 -7.89 -5.37 8.96
N LEU A 97 -6.76 -5.51 9.65
CA LEU A 97 -6.62 -6.41 10.80
C LEU A 97 -7.56 -6.03 11.95
N GLU A 98 -7.62 -4.75 12.30
CA GLU A 98 -8.53 -4.22 13.32
C GLU A 98 -10.00 -4.48 12.97
N ARG A 99 -10.35 -4.37 11.69
CA ARG A 99 -11.70 -4.65 11.19
C ARG A 99 -12.07 -6.13 11.23
N LEU A 100 -11.11 -7.04 11.04
CA LEU A 100 -11.35 -8.47 10.90
C LEU A 100 -11.48 -9.20 12.24
N MET A 101 -10.83 -8.71 13.30
CA MET A 101 -10.76 -9.45 14.56
C MET A 101 -10.62 -8.57 15.80
N PRO A 102 -11.26 -8.98 16.92
CA PRO A 102 -11.16 -8.25 18.19
C PRO A 102 -9.75 -8.31 18.81
N ASP A 103 -8.99 -9.40 18.59
CA ASP A 103 -7.62 -9.59 19.11
C ASP A 103 -6.53 -9.08 18.15
N TRP A 104 -6.80 -7.99 17.44
CA TRP A 104 -5.95 -7.42 16.38
C TRP A 104 -4.54 -7.00 16.84
N TYR A 105 -4.34 -6.77 18.14
CA TYR A 105 -3.07 -6.26 18.67
C TYR A 105 -1.90 -7.23 18.41
N ALA A 106 -2.12 -8.52 18.58
CA ALA A 106 -1.07 -9.53 18.40
C ALA A 106 -0.58 -9.64 16.93
N PRO A 107 -1.44 -9.76 15.90
CA PRO A 107 -1.01 -9.76 14.51
C PRO A 107 -0.39 -8.45 14.06
N ILE A 108 -0.88 -7.30 14.54
CA ILE A 108 -0.26 -6.00 14.26
C ILE A 108 1.14 -5.93 14.89
N SER A 109 1.29 -6.29 16.17
CA SER A 109 2.60 -6.27 16.84
C SER A 109 3.63 -7.18 16.15
N ASP A 110 3.22 -8.38 15.75
CA ASP A 110 4.07 -9.31 15.01
C ASP A 110 4.45 -8.76 13.62
N LEU A 111 3.49 -8.20 12.87
CA LEU A 111 3.73 -7.56 11.59
C LEU A 111 4.75 -6.42 11.71
N LEU A 112 4.60 -5.54 12.71
CA LEU A 112 5.49 -4.40 12.92
C LEU A 112 6.91 -4.84 13.26
N LYS A 113 7.06 -5.87 14.11
CA LYS A 113 8.36 -6.49 14.41
C LYS A 113 9.01 -7.06 13.15
N LYS A 114 8.26 -7.81 12.34
CA LYS A 114 8.74 -8.42 11.09
C LYS A 114 9.08 -7.38 10.02
N ALA A 115 8.32 -6.30 9.95
CA ALA A 115 8.54 -5.18 9.04
C ALA A 115 9.64 -4.22 9.53
N GLN A 116 10.25 -4.47 10.71
CA GLN A 116 11.24 -3.61 11.34
C GLN A 116 10.75 -2.17 11.54
N VAL A 117 9.45 -1.99 11.73
CA VAL A 117 8.83 -0.68 11.95
C VAL A 117 8.79 -0.43 13.45
N HIS A 118 9.62 0.50 13.93
CA HIS A 118 9.51 1.01 15.29
C HIS A 118 8.27 1.88 15.41
N ILE A 119 7.18 1.33 15.95
CA ILE A 119 6.00 2.10 16.36
C ILE A 119 6.01 2.18 17.88
N ASN A 120 6.05 3.40 18.43
CA ASN A 120 5.77 3.64 19.85
C ASN A 120 4.26 3.47 20.08
N PHE A 121 3.79 2.24 20.15
CA PHE A 121 2.40 1.94 20.45
C PHE A 121 2.20 2.07 21.96
N VAL A 122 1.78 3.25 22.43
CA VAL A 122 1.29 3.43 23.81
C VAL A 122 -0.17 2.93 23.80
N PRO A 123 -0.55 1.91 24.57
CA PRO A 123 -1.86 1.25 24.44
C PRO A 123 -3.07 2.11 24.84
N ASP A 124 -2.88 3.38 25.20
CA ASP A 124 -3.89 4.18 25.91
C ASP A 124 -4.03 5.63 25.41
N GLN A 125 -3.51 5.96 24.22
CA GLN A 125 -3.80 7.24 23.57
C GLN A 125 -4.22 7.03 22.13
N ALA A 126 -5.43 7.48 21.83
CA ALA A 126 -5.99 7.58 20.50
C ALA A 126 -4.96 8.12 19.52
N LEU A 127 -4.90 7.49 18.34
CA LEU A 127 -4.05 7.78 17.19
C LEU A 127 -3.84 9.30 16.98
N SER A 128 -2.84 9.88 17.63
CA SER A 128 -2.37 11.22 17.31
C SER A 128 -1.26 11.10 16.26
N PHE A 129 -1.66 11.14 15.00
CA PHE A 129 -0.74 11.50 13.93
C PHE A 129 -0.44 13.01 14.10
N VAL A 130 0.75 13.33 14.59
CA VAL A 130 1.25 14.72 14.57
C VAL A 130 1.70 15.02 13.12
N PRO A 131 1.31 16.18 12.55
CA PRO A 131 1.63 16.55 11.16
C PRO A 131 3.13 16.64 10.87
#